data_AF-A0A8T1ESM8-F1
#
_entry.id   AF-A0A8T1ESM8-F1
#
_cell.length_a   1.000
_cell.length_b   1.000
_cell.length_c   1.000
_cell.angle_alpha   90.00
_cell.angle_beta   90.00
_cell.angle_gamma   90.00
#
_symmetry.space_group_name_H-M   'P 1'
#
loop_
_entity.id
_entity.type
_entity.pdbx_description
1 polymer ?
#
loop_
_entity_poly.entity_id
_entity_poly.type
_entity_poly.pdbx_seq_one_letter_code
_entity_poly.pdbx_strand_id
1 'polypeptide(L)'
;LRRSAPAYNPVDRSAPEDHSIEKVLNEMDDTLQLIAAMPYLDEDDEQQRAIKVHFEQGSGLDDLDAQGYTVKAGVIQMWQGERDLNTLIKGVNADSAIILQRILLHALDIEKQLNEIIAKGGVDDDEDAADAQSK
;
A
#
# COMPACT_ATOMS: atom_id res chain seq x y z
N LEU A 1 37.62 39.79 41.91
CA LEU A 1 36.94 39.63 40.61
C LEU A 1 36.81 38.13 40.32
N ARG A 2 35.68 37.51 40.70
CA ARG A 2 35.36 36.12 40.34
C ARG A 2 34.77 36.11 38.94
N ARG A 3 35.47 35.55 37.95
CA ARG A 3 34.93 35.30 36.60
C ARG A 3 34.12 34.01 36.66
N SER A 4 32.81 34.10 36.48
CA SER A 4 31.95 32.96 36.21
C SER A 4 32.24 32.46 34.79
N ALA A 5 32.61 31.20 34.64
CA ALA A 5 32.66 30.55 33.32
C ALA A 5 31.22 30.31 32.81
N PRO A 6 30.97 30.42 31.49
CA PRO A 6 29.64 30.21 30.93
C PRO A 6 29.23 28.74 31.10
N ALA A 7 27.99 28.50 31.47
CA ALA A 7 27.43 27.14 31.55
C ALA A 7 27.41 26.53 30.14
N TYR A 8 28.11 25.41 29.96
CA TYR A 8 28.02 24.60 28.76
C TYR A 8 26.62 24.01 28.68
N ASN A 9 25.81 24.48 27.72
CA ASN A 9 24.53 23.90 27.40
C ASN A 9 24.75 22.95 26.22
N PRO A 10 24.70 21.61 26.39
CA PRO A 10 24.80 20.71 25.26
C PRO A 10 23.61 20.99 24.34
N VAL A 11 23.90 21.56 23.17
CA VAL A 11 22.91 21.65 22.10
C VAL A 11 22.50 20.23 21.74
N ASP A 12 21.20 19.96 21.81
CA ASP A 12 20.64 18.73 21.28
C ASP A 12 20.97 18.69 19.78
N ARG A 13 21.77 17.70 19.37
CA ARG A 13 22.22 17.49 17.98
C ARG A 13 21.41 16.39 17.30
N SER A 14 20.23 16.08 17.79
CA SER A 14 19.31 15.19 17.09
C SER A 14 18.94 15.85 15.76
N ALA A 15 19.25 15.19 14.65
CA ALA A 15 18.74 15.62 13.35
C ALA A 15 17.21 15.60 13.42
N PRO A 16 16.50 16.59 12.84
CA PRO A 16 15.04 16.55 12.78
C PRO A 16 14.61 15.25 12.10
N GLU A 17 13.56 14.62 12.61
CA GLU A 17 12.99 13.41 12.00
C GLU A 17 12.62 13.74 10.54
N ASP A 18 13.16 12.95 9.61
CA ASP A 18 12.82 13.06 8.20
C ASP A 18 11.41 12.49 8.02
N HIS A 19 10.45 13.38 7.79
CA HIS A 19 9.06 13.09 7.45
C HIS A 19 8.79 13.34 5.96
N SER A 20 9.79 13.15 5.10
CA SER A 20 9.59 13.25 3.66
C SER A 20 8.58 12.22 3.16
N ILE A 21 7.78 12.62 2.17
CA ILE A 21 6.82 11.74 1.50
C ILE A 21 7.52 10.50 0.92
N GLU A 22 8.76 10.62 0.46
CA GLU A 22 9.54 9.50 -0.07
C GLU A 22 9.79 8.41 0.98
N LYS A 23 10.10 8.79 2.22
CA LYS A 23 10.27 7.84 3.31
C LYS A 23 8.97 7.11 3.61
N VAL A 24 7.86 7.85 3.68
CA VAL A 24 6.51 7.30 3.90
C VAL A 24 6.17 6.27 2.81
N LEU A 25 6.40 6.60 1.54
CA LEU A 25 6.13 5.69 0.43
C LEU A 25 6.94 4.40 0.52
N ASN A 26 8.19 4.46 0.97
CA ASN A 26 9.03 3.28 1.12
C ASN A 26 8.63 2.44 2.33
N GLU A 27 8.32 3.08 3.47
CA GLU A 27 7.95 2.38 4.71
C GLU A 27 6.58 1.70 4.59
N MET A 28 5.67 2.29 3.82
CA MET A 28 4.29 1.82 3.68
C MET A 28 4.06 1.00 2.41
N ASP A 29 5.10 0.75 1.59
CA ASP A 29 4.91 0.22 0.23
C ASP A 29 4.12 -1.09 0.19
N ASP A 30 4.45 -2.03 1.07
CA ASP A 30 3.74 -3.31 1.21
C ASP A 30 2.26 -3.10 1.57
N THR A 31 1.96 -2.12 2.42
CA THR A 31 0.58 -1.77 2.78
C THR A 31 -0.17 -1.14 1.61
N LEU A 32 0.49 -0.24 0.87
CA LEU A 32 -0.09 0.39 -0.32
C LEU A 32 -0.34 -0.63 -1.43
N GLN A 33 0.56 -1.60 -1.60
CA GLN A 33 0.39 -2.73 -2.51
C GLN A 33 -0.77 -3.63 -2.06
N LEU A 34 -0.89 -3.92 -0.76
CA LEU A 34 -1.99 -4.71 -0.23
C LEU A 34 -3.34 -4.02 -0.46
N ILE A 35 -3.42 -2.70 -0.22
CA ILE A 35 -4.60 -1.88 -0.51
C ILE A 35 -4.96 -1.96 -2.01
N ALA A 36 -3.97 -1.94 -2.89
CA ALA A 36 -4.19 -2.08 -4.33
C ALA A 36 -4.73 -3.47 -4.73
N ALA A 37 -4.29 -4.52 -4.02
CA ALA A 37 -4.67 -5.92 -4.29
C ALA A 37 -6.09 -6.28 -3.84
N MET A 38 -6.72 -5.45 -3.01
CA MET A 38 -8.01 -5.70 -2.36
C MET A 38 -9.13 -6.28 -3.25
N PRO A 39 -9.37 -5.78 -4.48
CA PRO A 39 -10.42 -6.34 -5.35
C PRO A 39 -10.17 -7.79 -5.79
N TYR A 40 -8.92 -8.26 -5.70
CA TYR A 40 -8.47 -9.57 -6.18
C TYR A 40 -8.21 -10.57 -5.05
N LEU A 41 -8.38 -10.15 -3.79
CA LEU A 41 -8.25 -11.03 -2.64
C LEU A 41 -9.41 -12.04 -2.59
N ASP A 42 -9.06 -13.29 -2.33
CA ASP A 42 -9.99 -14.41 -2.17
C ASP A 42 -10.76 -14.30 -0.85
N GLU A 43 -12.09 -14.38 -0.94
CA GLU A 43 -12.99 -14.31 0.21
C GLU A 43 -13.13 -15.65 0.93
N ASP A 44 -12.81 -16.75 0.26
CA ASP A 44 -12.86 -18.09 0.83
C ASP A 44 -11.66 -18.34 1.76
N ASP A 45 -10.50 -17.75 1.44
CA ASP A 45 -9.32 -17.74 2.31
C ASP A 45 -9.55 -16.85 3.56
N GLU A 46 -9.37 -17.43 4.75
CA GLU A 46 -9.65 -16.74 6.01
C GLU A 46 -8.73 -15.53 6.26
N GLN A 47 -7.46 -15.63 5.87
CA GLN A 47 -6.49 -14.55 6.08
C GLN A 47 -6.80 -13.38 5.17
N GLN A 48 -7.05 -13.65 3.89
CA GLN A 48 -7.40 -12.64 2.89
C GLN A 48 -8.75 -12.00 3.20
N ARG A 49 -9.75 -12.78 3.64
CA ARG A 49 -11.04 -12.24 4.11
C ARG A 49 -10.87 -11.30 5.30
N ALA A 50 -10.02 -11.63 6.27
CA ALA A 50 -9.76 -10.74 7.42
C ALA A 50 -9.13 -9.40 6.98
N ILE A 51 -8.20 -9.45 6.02
CA ILE A 51 -7.63 -8.24 5.40
C ILE A 51 -8.72 -7.43 4.69
N LYS A 52 -9.57 -8.09 3.90
CA LYS A 52 -10.66 -7.38 3.20
C LYS A 52 -11.57 -6.65 4.17
N VAL A 53 -12.01 -7.33 5.23
CA VAL A 53 -12.85 -6.73 6.28
C VAL A 53 -12.16 -5.52 6.92
N HIS A 54 -10.86 -5.60 7.21
CA HIS A 54 -10.13 -4.49 7.83
C HIS A 54 -10.13 -3.21 6.97
N PHE A 55 -9.94 -3.32 5.66
CA PHE A 55 -9.84 -2.16 4.77
C PHE A 55 -11.18 -1.69 4.19
N GLU A 56 -12.11 -2.59 3.87
CA GLU A 56 -13.42 -2.23 3.31
C GLU A 56 -14.43 -1.79 4.38
N GLN A 57 -14.41 -2.44 5.55
CA GLN A 57 -15.43 -2.28 6.59
C GLN A 57 -14.87 -1.76 7.91
N GLY A 58 -13.55 -1.90 8.12
CA GLY A 58 -12.84 -1.50 9.32
C GLY A 58 -12.16 -0.14 9.19
N SER A 59 -11.14 0.07 10.03
CA SER A 59 -10.40 1.33 10.13
C SER A 59 -9.23 1.44 9.16
N GLY A 60 -8.90 0.43 8.35
CA GLY A 60 -7.62 0.39 7.64
C GLY A 60 -7.35 1.61 6.75
N LEU A 61 -8.39 2.14 6.07
CA LEU A 61 -8.28 3.39 5.31
C LEU A 61 -8.46 4.65 6.16
N ASP A 62 -9.16 4.55 7.29
CA ASP A 62 -9.34 5.67 8.23
C ASP A 62 -8.05 5.95 9.02
N ASP A 63 -7.23 4.93 9.25
CA ASP A 63 -5.92 5.05 9.90
C ASP A 63 -4.94 5.87 9.04
N LEU A 64 -5.07 5.84 7.71
CA LEU A 64 -4.33 6.71 6.79
C LEU A 64 -4.80 8.16 6.85
N ASP A 65 -6.11 8.38 6.94
CA ASP A 65 -6.69 9.72 7.06
C ASP A 65 -6.32 10.36 8.42
N ALA A 66 -6.29 9.56 9.49
CA ALA A 66 -5.81 9.97 10.80
C ALA A 66 -4.32 10.39 10.81
N GLN A 67 -3.52 9.86 9.87
CA GLN A 67 -2.13 10.26 9.64
C GLN A 67 -2.01 11.51 8.75
N GLY A 68 -3.12 12.05 8.25
CA GLY A 68 -3.16 13.23 7.39
C GLY A 68 -3.25 12.95 5.89
N TYR A 69 -3.46 11.68 5.51
CA TYR A 69 -3.54 11.25 4.11
C TYR A 69 -4.99 10.97 3.69
N THR A 70 -5.59 11.92 2.99
CA THR A 70 -6.97 11.79 2.49
C THR A 70 -7.00 10.96 1.21
N VAL A 71 -6.98 9.63 1.36
CA VAL A 71 -6.88 8.66 0.25
C VAL A 71 -8.10 7.76 0.09
N LYS A 72 -8.94 7.62 1.13
CA LYS A 72 -10.04 6.66 1.18
C LYS A 72 -10.97 6.71 -0.04
N ALA A 73 -11.41 7.90 -0.42
CA ALA A 73 -12.32 8.07 -1.56
C ALA A 73 -11.68 7.62 -2.88
N GLY A 74 -10.41 7.99 -3.12
CA GLY A 74 -9.67 7.59 -4.31
C GLY A 74 -9.43 6.08 -4.34
N VAL A 75 -9.05 5.47 -3.22
CA VAL A 75 -8.87 4.02 -3.11
C VAL A 75 -10.16 3.26 -3.45
N ILE A 76 -11.30 3.67 -2.90
CA ILE A 76 -12.59 3.04 -3.19
C ILE A 76 -12.95 3.16 -4.69
N GLN A 77 -12.66 4.30 -5.32
CA GLN A 77 -12.86 4.47 -6.76
C GLN A 77 -11.95 3.53 -7.58
N MET A 78 -10.69 3.34 -7.16
CA MET A 78 -9.80 2.36 -7.80
C MET A 78 -10.38 0.94 -7.69
N TRP A 79 -10.91 0.55 -6.53
CA TRP A 79 -11.55 -0.76 -6.39
C TRP A 79 -12.80 -0.92 -7.26
N GLN A 80 -13.48 0.18 -7.58
CA GLN A 80 -14.61 0.23 -8.50
C GLN A 80 -14.21 0.30 -9.98
N GLY A 81 -12.92 0.32 -10.30
CA GLY A 81 -12.41 0.29 -11.68
C GLY A 81 -11.93 1.62 -12.24
N GLU A 82 -11.93 2.71 -11.47
CA GLU A 82 -11.36 3.99 -11.93
C GLU A 82 -9.82 3.88 -12.06
N ARG A 83 -9.28 4.34 -13.19
CA ARG A 83 -7.84 4.27 -13.51
C ARG A 83 -7.28 5.63 -13.98
N ASP A 84 -8.10 6.66 -14.07
CA ASP A 84 -7.65 8.02 -14.35
C ASP A 84 -7.14 8.71 -13.07
N LEU A 85 -5.82 8.92 -13.01
CA LEU A 85 -5.17 9.60 -11.88
C LEU A 85 -5.78 10.98 -11.59
N ASN A 86 -6.17 11.75 -12.62
CA ASN A 86 -6.71 13.10 -12.41
C ASN A 86 -8.06 13.09 -11.68
N THR A 87 -8.86 12.05 -11.93
CA THR A 87 -10.12 11.83 -11.23
C THR A 87 -9.87 11.43 -9.77
N LEU A 88 -8.91 10.52 -9.55
CA LEU A 88 -8.59 9.97 -8.24
C LEU A 88 -8.00 11.01 -7.26
N ILE A 89 -7.17 11.94 -7.75
CA ILE A 89 -6.51 12.95 -6.90
C ILE A 89 -7.30 14.26 -6.76
N LYS A 90 -8.53 14.31 -7.28
CA LYS A 90 -9.30 15.55 -7.33
C LYS A 90 -9.65 16.04 -5.92
N GLY A 91 -9.11 17.19 -5.55
CA GLY A 91 -9.43 17.86 -4.28
C GLY A 91 -8.65 17.34 -3.07
N VAL A 92 -7.64 16.49 -3.27
CA VAL A 92 -6.73 16.07 -2.19
C VAL A 92 -5.45 16.89 -2.18
N ASN A 93 -4.69 16.83 -1.07
CA ASN A 93 -3.39 17.50 -0.95
C ASN A 93 -2.29 16.76 -1.74
N ALA A 94 -1.12 17.38 -1.89
CA ALA A 94 -0.02 16.84 -2.70
C ALA A 94 0.46 15.47 -2.21
N ASP A 95 0.63 15.29 -0.89
CA ASP A 95 1.11 14.03 -0.31
C ASP A 95 0.12 12.88 -0.53
N SER A 96 -1.16 13.15 -0.34
CA SER A 96 -2.25 12.19 -0.60
C SER A 96 -2.33 11.84 -2.10
N ALA A 97 -2.11 12.82 -2.99
CA ALA A 97 -2.08 12.59 -4.42
C ALA A 97 -0.94 11.65 -4.82
N ILE A 98 0.24 11.79 -4.21
CA ILE A 98 1.40 10.93 -4.43
C ILE A 98 1.13 9.51 -3.91
N ILE A 99 0.51 9.36 -2.74
CA ILE A 99 0.13 8.04 -2.21
C ILE A 99 -0.90 7.36 -3.14
N LEU A 100 -1.92 8.09 -3.58
CA LEU A 100 -2.91 7.58 -4.54
C LEU A 100 -2.27 7.17 -5.86
N GLN A 101 -1.29 7.94 -6.35
CA GLN A 101 -0.52 7.57 -7.53
C GLN A 101 0.24 6.26 -7.31
N ARG A 102 0.85 6.05 -6.14
CA ARG A 102 1.57 4.81 -5.81
C ARG A 102 0.63 3.60 -5.76
N ILE A 103 -0.53 3.73 -5.13
CA ILE A 103 -1.56 2.68 -5.08
C ILE A 103 -2.06 2.35 -6.50
N LEU A 104 -2.29 3.36 -7.33
CA LEU A 104 -2.71 3.15 -8.72
C LEU A 104 -1.65 2.38 -9.53
N LEU A 105 -0.36 2.71 -9.36
CA LEU A 105 0.73 1.98 -10.03
C LEU A 105 0.75 0.50 -9.60
N HIS A 106 0.64 0.22 -8.31
CA HIS A 106 0.54 -1.15 -7.79
C HIS A 106 -0.68 -1.89 -8.38
N ALA A 107 -1.84 -1.24 -8.46
CA ALA A 107 -3.04 -1.84 -9.05
C ALA A 107 -2.82 -2.22 -10.52
N LEU A 108 -2.23 -1.33 -11.32
CA LEU A 108 -1.91 -1.59 -12.74
C LEU A 108 -0.90 -2.73 -12.90
N ASP A 109 0.11 -2.80 -12.03
CA ASP A 109 1.10 -3.88 -12.06
C ASP A 109 0.47 -5.23 -11.71
N ILE A 110 -0.41 -5.28 -10.70
CA ILE A 110 -1.17 -6.48 -10.31
C ILE A 110 -2.07 -6.93 -11.46
N GLU A 111 -2.83 -6.02 -12.07
CA GLU A 111 -3.69 -6.32 -13.22
C GLU A 111 -2.90 -6.90 -14.39
N LYS A 112 -1.73 -6.32 -14.68
CA LYS A 112 -0.85 -6.82 -15.72
C LYS A 112 -0.39 -8.25 -15.41
N GLN A 113 0.05 -8.52 -14.17
CA GLN A 113 0.48 -9.86 -13.76
C GLN A 113 -0.67 -10.89 -13.87
N LEU A 114 -1.87 -10.53 -13.40
CA LEU A 114 -3.06 -11.37 -13.53
C LEU A 114 -3.39 -11.69 -14.98
N ASN A 115 -3.38 -10.68 -15.86
CA ASN A 115 -3.60 -10.87 -17.29
C ASN A 115 -2.55 -11.79 -17.92
N GLU A 116 -1.29 -11.68 -17.52
CA GLU A 116 -0.22 -12.57 -17.98
C GLU A 116 -0.41 -14.02 -17.51
N ILE A 117 -0.87 -14.23 -16.27
CA ILE A 117 -1.17 -15.57 -15.73
C ILE A 117 -2.34 -16.19 -16.50
N ILE A 118 -3.42 -15.44 -16.70
CA ILE A 118 -4.60 -15.88 -17.46
C ILE A 118 -4.20 -16.23 -18.90
N ALA A 119 -3.37 -15.40 -19.55
CA ALA A 119 -2.91 -15.64 -20.91
C ALA A 119 -2.02 -16.88 -21.05
N LYS A 120 -1.33 -17.30 -19.98
CA LYS A 120 -0.44 -18.47 -19.97
C LYS A 120 -1.13 -19.79 -19.66
N GLY A 121 -2.42 -19.79 -19.31
CA GLY A 121 -3.18 -21.02 -19.01
C GLY A 121 -3.78 -21.08 -17.62
N GLY A 122 -3.57 -20.05 -16.77
CA GLY A 122 -3.84 -20.12 -15.34
C GLY A 122 -2.60 -20.60 -14.57
N VAL A 123 -2.69 -20.66 -13.24
CA VAL A 123 -1.72 -21.44 -12.47
C VAL A 123 -2.05 -22.89 -12.80
N ASP A 124 -1.24 -23.52 -13.65
CA ASP A 124 -1.36 -24.94 -13.91
C ASP A 124 -1.23 -25.66 -12.56
N ASP A 125 -2.35 -26.13 -12.01
CA ASP A 125 -2.38 -27.22 -11.03
C ASP A 125 -1.92 -28.50 -11.76
N ASP A 126 -0.66 -28.54 -12.16
CA ASP A 126 0.03 -29.75 -12.60
C ASP A 126 0.32 -30.62 -11.36
N GLU A 127 -0.73 -31.06 -10.66
CA GLU A 127 -0.71 -32.17 -9.70
C GLU A 127 -1.40 -33.43 -10.26
N ASP A 128 -1.52 -33.56 -11.58
CA ASP A 128 -2.03 -34.78 -12.23
C ASP A 128 -1.12 -35.23 -13.40
N ALA A 129 0.13 -35.63 -13.09
CA ALA A 129 0.87 -36.64 -13.87
C ALA A 129 2.23 -37.00 -13.25
N ALA A 130 2.23 -37.86 -12.22
CA ALA A 130 3.35 -38.77 -12.00
C ALA A 130 2.81 -40.20 -12.01
N ASP A 131 2.71 -40.70 -13.24
CA ASP A 131 2.40 -42.07 -13.63
C ASP A 131 3.12 -43.14 -12.79
N ALA A 132 2.34 -44.19 -12.51
CA ALA A 132 2.73 -45.58 -12.70
C ALA A 132 4.16 -45.82 -13.25
N GLN A 133 5.08 -46.24 -12.37
CA GLN A 133 6.22 -47.07 -12.76
C GLN A 133 6.33 -48.30 -11.84
N SER A 134 5.78 -49.40 -12.36
CA SER A 134 6.31 -50.77 -12.30
C SER A 134 7.12 -51.24 -11.08
N LYS A 135 6.53 -52.12 -10.27
CA LYS A 135 6.82 -53.57 -10.27
C LYS A 135 5.94 -54.35 -9.29
#